data_AF-A0A519XY84-F1
#
_entry.id   AF-A0A519XY84-F1
#
_cell.length_a   1.000
_cell.length_b   1.000
_cell.length_c   1.000
_cell.angle_alpha   90.00
_cell.angle_beta   90.00
_cell.angle_gamma   90.00
#
_symmetry.space_group_name_H-M   'P 1'
#
loop_
_entity.id
_entity.type
_entity.pdbx_description
1 polymer ?
#
loop_
_entity_poly.entity_id
_entity_poly.type
_entity_poly.pdbx_seq_one_letter_code
_entity_poly.pdbx_strand_id
1 'polypeptide(L)'
;MHFNKWLPLLAVAGAFALTACPDKKPADQPAQQAAAKAVKVPAFNADSAYAYTARQVAFGPRVPNSKAHIACGNYLVSTLKRFKLAVREQPFQDTTFDGTKISARNIIAQYQPQAARRVAIFAHWDTRPFADADTGANKNKPIDGASDGASAVATALEIARQLSLQPDSLATNVGVDIILFDAEDWGHDNDFQA
;
A
#
# COMPACT_ATOMS: atom_id res chain seq x y z
N MET A 1 64.30 -74.97 -2.92
CA MET A 1 65.27 -73.96 -2.43
C MET A 1 64.65 -72.58 -2.58
N HIS A 2 64.68 -71.80 -1.50
CA HIS A 2 64.63 -70.33 -1.42
C HIS A 2 63.33 -69.55 -1.72
N PHE A 3 62.77 -69.04 -0.61
CA PHE A 3 62.03 -67.80 -0.36
C PHE A 3 62.20 -66.62 -1.34
N ASN A 4 61.12 -65.87 -1.59
CA ASN A 4 60.92 -64.46 -1.17
C ASN A 4 59.53 -63.97 -1.63
N LYS A 5 58.58 -63.62 -0.76
CA LYS A 5 58.35 -62.33 -0.07
C LYS A 5 58.05 -61.12 -0.97
N TRP A 6 56.95 -60.46 -0.58
CA TRP A 6 56.63 -59.02 -0.65
C TRP A 6 55.74 -58.47 -1.78
N LEU A 7 54.54 -58.04 -1.34
CA LEU A 7 53.68 -57.01 -1.95
C LEU A 7 54.35 -55.64 -1.76
N PRO A 8 54.18 -54.68 -2.68
CA PRO A 8 53.23 -53.60 -2.36
C PRO A 8 52.42 -53.04 -3.54
N LEU A 9 51.39 -52.31 -3.12
CA LEU A 9 50.38 -51.49 -3.79
C LEU A 9 50.82 -50.59 -4.98
N LEU A 10 49.77 -50.21 -5.75
CA LEU A 10 49.56 -49.01 -6.58
C LEU A 10 49.87 -49.10 -8.08
N ALA A 11 48.80 -49.19 -8.89
CA ALA A 11 48.34 -48.12 -9.79
C ALA A 11 47.28 -48.68 -10.76
N VAL A 12 46.00 -48.62 -10.41
CA VAL A 12 44.92 -48.83 -11.41
C VAL A 12 44.71 -47.50 -12.11
N ALA A 13 45.15 -47.45 -13.37
CA ALA A 13 44.84 -46.42 -14.33
C ALA A 13 43.34 -46.46 -14.66
N GLY A 14 42.61 -45.43 -14.25
CA GLY A 14 41.25 -45.15 -14.72
C GLY A 14 41.30 -43.99 -15.72
N ALA A 15 41.34 -44.31 -17.01
CA ALA A 15 41.24 -43.33 -18.07
C ALA A 15 39.83 -42.70 -18.05
N PHE A 16 39.76 -41.42 -17.66
CA PHE A 16 38.57 -40.60 -17.84
C PHE A 16 38.38 -40.34 -19.34
N ALA A 17 37.48 -41.09 -19.96
CA ALA A 17 36.92 -40.73 -21.26
C ALA A 17 35.94 -39.57 -21.07
N LEU A 18 36.41 -38.35 -21.34
CA LEU A 18 35.57 -37.17 -21.51
C LEU A 18 34.66 -37.38 -22.73
N THR A 19 33.43 -37.84 -22.49
CA THR A 19 32.38 -37.82 -23.50
C THR A 19 31.80 -36.41 -23.54
N ALA A 20 32.28 -35.62 -24.49
CA ALA A 20 31.71 -34.32 -24.84
C ALA A 20 30.29 -34.53 -25.38
N CYS A 21 29.28 -34.21 -24.57
CA CYS A 21 27.92 -34.05 -25.07
C CYS A 21 27.87 -32.80 -25.95
N PRO A 22 27.32 -32.89 -27.18
CA PRO A 22 27.19 -31.73 -28.05
C PRO A 22 26.24 -30.71 -27.44
N ASP A 23 26.69 -29.45 -27.40
CA ASP A 23 25.89 -28.26 -27.10
C ASP A 23 24.67 -28.18 -28.02
N LYS A 24 23.55 -28.74 -27.57
CA LYS A 24 22.22 -28.32 -28.01
C LYS A 24 21.58 -27.63 -26.83
N LYS A 25 21.74 -26.30 -26.79
CA LYS A 25 20.82 -25.43 -26.05
C LYS A 25 19.40 -25.88 -26.40
N PRO A 26 18.56 -26.26 -25.44
CA PRO A 26 17.13 -26.30 -25.68
C PRO A 26 16.76 -24.93 -26.23
N ALA A 27 16.19 -24.88 -27.43
CA ALA A 27 15.59 -23.66 -27.91
C ALA A 27 14.56 -23.23 -26.86
N ASP A 28 14.67 -22.00 -26.37
CA ASP A 28 13.61 -21.36 -25.60
C ASP A 28 12.35 -21.44 -26.45
N GLN A 29 11.48 -22.40 -26.14
CA GLN A 29 10.11 -22.32 -26.59
C GLN A 29 9.57 -21.05 -25.94
N PRO A 30 9.01 -20.09 -26.71
CA PRO A 30 8.30 -18.99 -26.10
C PRO A 30 7.27 -19.61 -25.17
N ALA A 31 7.43 -19.40 -23.86
CA ALA A 31 6.43 -19.81 -22.89
C ALA A 31 5.12 -19.20 -23.37
N GLN A 32 4.22 -20.04 -23.87
CA GLN A 32 2.93 -19.61 -24.33
C GLN A 32 2.20 -19.15 -23.07
N GLN A 33 2.29 -17.84 -22.81
CA GLN A 33 1.58 -17.18 -21.73
C GLN A 33 0.12 -17.54 -21.94
N ALA A 34 -0.38 -18.46 -21.13
CA ALA A 34 -1.78 -18.80 -21.10
C ALA A 34 -2.52 -17.47 -20.95
N ALA A 35 -3.35 -17.13 -21.94
CA ALA A 35 -4.14 -15.91 -21.89
C ALA A 35 -4.86 -15.89 -20.54
N ALA A 36 -4.55 -14.90 -19.70
CA ALA A 36 -5.12 -14.81 -18.38
C ALA A 36 -6.64 -14.82 -18.52
N LYS A 37 -7.32 -15.72 -17.81
CA LYS A 37 -8.79 -15.73 -17.78
C LYS A 37 -9.26 -14.32 -17.41
N ALA A 38 -10.09 -13.73 -18.25
CA ALA A 38 -10.63 -12.40 -18.01
C ALA A 38 -11.37 -12.39 -16.66
N VAL A 39 -10.86 -11.62 -15.70
CA VAL A 39 -11.49 -11.45 -14.39
C VAL A 39 -12.54 -10.34 -14.53
N LYS A 40 -13.74 -10.57 -13.99
CA LYS A 40 -14.78 -9.53 -13.95
C LYS A 40 -14.37 -8.47 -12.93
N VAL A 41 -14.05 -7.27 -13.39
CA VAL A 41 -13.68 -6.13 -12.54
C VAL A 41 -14.94 -5.32 -12.22
N PRO A 42 -15.22 -4.99 -10.94
CA PRO A 42 -16.30 -4.07 -10.59
C PRO A 42 -16.11 -2.70 -11.24
N ALA A 43 -17.20 -2.06 -11.65
CA ALA A 43 -17.15 -0.71 -12.19
C ALA A 43 -16.97 0.31 -11.05
N PHE A 44 -15.92 1.13 -11.14
CA PHE A 44 -15.70 2.24 -10.22
C PHE A 44 -16.79 3.33 -10.42
N ASN A 45 -17.36 3.84 -9.33
CA ASN A 45 -18.32 4.94 -9.41
C ASN A 45 -17.67 6.26 -9.02
N ALA A 46 -17.44 7.13 -10.01
CA ALA A 46 -16.83 8.44 -9.81
C ALA A 46 -17.69 9.41 -8.99
N ASP A 47 -19.02 9.33 -9.09
CA ASP A 47 -19.93 10.18 -8.32
C ASP A 47 -19.84 9.88 -6.82
N SER A 48 -19.77 8.60 -6.46
CA SER A 48 -19.54 8.16 -5.08
C SER A 48 -18.20 8.67 -4.55
N ALA A 49 -17.12 8.53 -5.34
CA ALA A 49 -15.80 9.02 -4.95
C ALA A 49 -15.82 10.56 -4.77
N TYR A 50 -16.40 11.30 -5.71
CA TYR A 50 -16.53 12.75 -5.60
C TYR A 50 -17.31 13.15 -4.34
N ALA A 51 -18.41 12.46 -4.03
CA ALA A 51 -19.17 12.70 -2.81
C ALA A 51 -18.35 12.44 -1.53
N TYR A 52 -17.47 11.43 -1.52
CA TYR A 52 -16.54 11.19 -0.41
C TYR A 52 -15.50 12.30 -0.29
N THR A 53 -14.95 12.80 -1.40
CA THR A 53 -14.06 13.97 -1.39
C THR A 53 -14.77 15.19 -0.80
N ALA A 54 -15.94 15.53 -1.34
CA ALA A 54 -16.74 16.67 -0.88
C ALA A 54 -17.09 16.54 0.62
N ARG A 55 -17.39 15.33 1.10
CA ARG A 55 -17.68 15.11 2.53
C ARG A 55 -16.48 15.35 3.42
N GLN A 56 -15.28 14.95 3.01
CA GLN A 56 -14.04 15.22 3.75
C GLN A 56 -13.72 16.73 3.76
N VAL A 57 -13.92 17.40 2.62
CA VAL A 57 -13.74 18.86 2.50
C VAL A 57 -14.73 19.61 3.39
N ALA A 58 -15.98 19.14 3.47
CA ALA A 58 -17.03 19.78 4.27
C ALA A 58 -16.78 19.79 5.79
N PHE A 59 -15.83 19.00 6.32
CA PHE A 59 -15.39 19.13 7.70
C PHE A 59 -14.48 20.35 7.94
N GLY A 60 -13.92 20.92 6.87
CA GLY A 60 -12.84 21.91 6.91
C GLY A 60 -11.45 21.27 6.94
N PRO A 61 -10.37 22.08 6.94
CA PRO A 61 -8.98 21.63 7.04
C PRO A 61 -8.75 20.52 8.08
N ARG A 62 -8.27 19.36 7.64
CA ARG A 62 -7.97 18.19 8.49
C ARG A 62 -6.55 18.28 9.05
N VAL A 63 -6.22 19.44 9.61
CA VAL A 63 -4.95 19.65 10.31
C VAL A 63 -4.97 18.83 11.61
N PRO A 64 -3.96 18.00 11.90
CA PRO A 64 -3.86 17.27 13.16
C PRO A 64 -4.20 18.12 14.40
N ASN A 65 -4.83 17.51 15.40
CA ASN A 65 -5.43 18.13 16.60
C ASN A 65 -6.69 19.00 16.37
N SER A 66 -7.05 19.37 15.14
CA SER A 66 -8.25 20.18 14.90
C SER A 66 -9.56 19.40 15.12
N LYS A 67 -10.66 20.11 15.39
CA LYS A 67 -12.00 19.51 15.44
C LYS A 67 -12.40 18.85 14.11
N ALA A 68 -12.01 19.47 13.00
CA ALA A 68 -12.27 18.98 11.65
C ALA A 68 -11.54 17.65 11.38
N HIS A 69 -10.27 17.54 11.78
CA HIS A 69 -9.48 16.31 11.71
C HIS A 69 -10.11 15.16 12.54
N ILE A 70 -10.46 15.44 13.81
CA ILE A 70 -11.11 14.45 14.67
C ILE A 70 -12.44 13.98 14.05
N ALA A 71 -13.28 14.92 13.59
CA ALA A 71 -14.57 14.60 12.99
C ALA A 71 -14.43 13.82 11.67
N CYS A 72 -13.49 14.22 10.81
CA CYS A 72 -13.23 13.56 9.54
C CYS A 72 -12.73 12.12 9.75
N GLY A 73 -11.73 11.89 10.60
CA GLY A 73 -11.26 10.54 10.85
C GLY A 73 -12.33 9.64 11.49
N ASN A 74 -13.23 10.19 12.31
CA ASN A 74 -14.38 9.43 12.84
C ASN A 74 -15.35 9.04 11.71
N TYR A 75 -15.57 9.95 10.76
CA TYR A 75 -16.32 9.67 9.55
C TYR A 75 -15.65 8.57 8.72
N LEU A 76 -14.33 8.61 8.50
CA LEU A 76 -13.59 7.60 7.74
C LEU A 76 -13.70 6.21 8.37
N VAL A 77 -13.45 6.11 9.69
CA VAL A 77 -13.62 4.86 10.46
C VAL A 77 -15.05 4.33 10.34
N SER A 78 -16.05 5.20 10.53
CA SER A 78 -17.46 4.79 10.43
C SER A 78 -17.82 4.29 9.04
N THR A 79 -17.27 4.92 8.00
CA THR A 79 -17.55 4.60 6.59
C THR A 79 -16.96 3.25 6.22
N LEU A 80 -15.70 3.01 6.58
CA LEU A 80 -15.03 1.72 6.36
C LEU A 80 -15.73 0.57 7.12
N LYS A 81 -16.19 0.83 8.35
CA LYS A 81 -17.02 -0.15 9.11
C LYS A 81 -18.36 -0.42 8.43
N ARG A 82 -19.04 0.58 7.85
CA ARG A 82 -20.28 0.37 7.08
C ARG A 82 -20.06 -0.51 5.85
N PHE A 83 -18.86 -0.48 5.27
CA PHE A 83 -18.46 -1.40 4.20
C PHE A 83 -18.04 -2.79 4.72
N LYS A 84 -18.27 -3.11 6.00
CA LYS A 84 -17.98 -4.41 6.62
C LYS A 84 -16.50 -4.81 6.59
N LEU A 85 -15.58 -3.85 6.47
CA LEU A 85 -14.15 -4.11 6.63
C LEU A 85 -13.81 -4.23 8.12
N ALA A 86 -12.76 -5.00 8.44
CA ALA A 86 -12.19 -5.02 9.77
C ALA A 86 -11.33 -3.77 9.96
N VAL A 87 -11.80 -2.82 10.80
CA VAL A 87 -11.15 -1.52 10.98
C VAL A 87 -10.43 -1.44 12.32
N ARG A 88 -9.16 -1.04 12.29
CA ARG A 88 -8.34 -0.72 13.46
C ARG A 88 -7.78 0.70 13.31
N GLU A 89 -7.79 1.44 14.40
CA GLU A 89 -7.11 2.73 14.51
C GLU A 89 -5.74 2.51 15.19
N GLN A 90 -4.71 3.16 14.67
CA GLN A 90 -3.36 3.17 15.24
C GLN A 90 -3.04 4.61 15.65
N PRO A 91 -3.42 5.03 16.86
CA PRO A 91 -3.10 6.35 17.36
C PRO A 91 -1.60 6.46 17.69
N PHE A 92 -1.04 7.65 17.46
CA PHE A 92 0.32 8.00 17.82
C PHE A 92 0.42 9.48 18.20
N GLN A 93 1.52 9.82 18.88
CA GLN A 93 1.89 11.20 19.17
C GLN A 93 3.28 11.46 18.60
N ASP A 94 3.47 12.64 18.04
CA ASP A 94 4.77 13.06 17.51
C ASP A 94 4.98 14.57 17.74
N THR A 95 6.21 15.02 17.47
CA THR A 95 6.59 16.44 17.47
C THR A 95 7.02 16.83 16.06
N THR A 96 6.33 17.80 15.48
CA THR A 96 6.60 18.33 14.13
C THR A 96 7.87 19.19 14.13
N PHE A 97 8.33 19.56 12.93
CA PHE A 97 9.59 20.33 12.77
C PHE A 97 9.59 21.67 13.52
N ASP A 98 8.42 22.29 13.70
CA ASP A 98 8.22 23.56 14.40
C ASP A 98 8.00 23.40 15.92
N GLY A 99 8.14 22.17 16.45
CA GLY A 99 7.97 21.85 17.86
C GLY A 99 6.51 21.63 18.29
N THR A 100 5.56 21.63 17.36
CA THR A 100 4.15 21.35 17.67
C THR A 100 3.96 19.88 18.02
N LYS A 101 3.34 19.61 19.18
CA LYS A 101 2.93 18.25 19.55
C LYS A 101 1.62 17.88 18.87
N ILE A 102 1.62 16.81 18.10
CA ILE A 102 0.45 16.32 17.39
C ILE A 102 -0.03 14.99 17.97
N SER A 103 -1.35 14.81 18.01
CA SER A 103 -2.01 13.52 18.22
C SER A 103 -2.67 13.11 16.91
N ALA A 104 -2.12 12.07 16.30
CA ALA A 104 -2.49 11.58 14.99
C ALA A 104 -2.94 10.11 15.07
N ARG A 105 -3.57 9.60 14.02
CA ARG A 105 -4.00 8.21 13.90
C ARG A 105 -3.98 7.69 12.47
N ASN A 106 -3.24 6.60 12.26
CA ASN A 106 -3.44 5.84 11.03
C ASN A 106 -4.76 5.05 11.15
N ILE A 107 -5.51 4.97 10.06
CA ILE A 107 -6.74 4.18 9.97
C ILE A 107 -6.50 3.01 9.03
N ILE A 108 -6.61 1.79 9.56
CA ILE A 108 -6.31 0.55 8.85
C ILE A 108 -7.61 -0.23 8.68
N ALA A 109 -8.02 -0.50 7.45
CA ALA A 109 -9.23 -1.25 7.14
C ALA A 109 -8.92 -2.44 6.24
N GLN A 110 -9.32 -3.63 6.67
CA GLN A 110 -8.94 -4.88 6.03
C GLN A 110 -10.16 -5.59 5.44
N TYR A 111 -10.08 -5.87 4.14
CA TYR A 111 -10.92 -6.85 3.45
C TYR A 111 -10.21 -8.21 3.48
N GLN A 112 -10.97 -9.27 3.80
CA GLN A 112 -10.47 -10.64 3.99
C GLN A 112 -9.16 -10.69 4.81
N PRO A 113 -9.18 -10.35 6.11
CA PRO A 113 -7.97 -10.28 6.94
C PRO A 113 -7.22 -11.62 7.09
N GLN A 114 -7.89 -12.75 6.84
CA GLN A 114 -7.28 -14.09 6.92
C GLN A 114 -6.56 -14.53 5.64
N ALA A 115 -6.71 -13.79 4.53
CA ALA A 115 -6.03 -14.12 3.28
C ALA A 115 -4.51 -13.89 3.39
N ALA A 116 -3.73 -14.91 3.02
CA ALA A 116 -2.27 -14.88 3.08
C ALA A 116 -1.64 -13.94 2.05
N ARG A 117 -2.22 -13.87 0.84
CA ARG A 117 -1.81 -12.92 -0.20
C ARG A 117 -2.57 -11.63 -0.01
N ARG A 118 -1.86 -10.50 0.03
CA ARG A 118 -2.47 -9.20 0.35
C ARG A 118 -1.97 -8.10 -0.58
N VAL A 119 -2.82 -7.11 -0.82
CA VAL A 119 -2.48 -5.85 -1.50
C VAL A 119 -2.75 -4.71 -0.53
N ALA A 120 -1.80 -3.79 -0.40
CA ALA A 120 -1.98 -2.58 0.39
C ALA A 120 -2.27 -1.38 -0.51
N ILE A 121 -3.25 -0.57 -0.12
CA ILE A 121 -3.62 0.70 -0.75
C ILE A 121 -3.39 1.80 0.28
N PHE A 122 -2.60 2.80 -0.09
CA PHE A 122 -2.21 3.89 0.79
C PHE A 122 -2.79 5.22 0.31
N ALA A 123 -3.18 6.06 1.26
CA ALA A 123 -3.47 7.48 1.07
C ALA A 123 -3.17 8.20 2.38
N HIS A 124 -2.73 9.45 2.34
CA HIS A 124 -2.77 10.29 3.54
C HIS A 124 -4.14 11.00 3.63
N TRP A 125 -4.58 11.36 4.84
CA TRP A 125 -5.92 11.95 5.04
C TRP A 125 -5.91 13.28 5.82
N ASP A 126 -4.77 13.63 6.42
CA ASP A 126 -4.53 14.97 6.96
C ASP A 126 -4.33 15.99 5.84
N THR A 127 -4.24 17.26 6.22
CA THR A 127 -3.97 18.34 5.26
C THR A 127 -3.03 19.37 5.84
N ARG A 128 -2.19 19.94 4.96
CA ARG A 128 -1.26 21.02 5.30
C ARG A 128 -1.88 22.11 6.17
N PRO A 129 -1.23 22.50 7.29
CA PRO A 129 -1.63 23.67 8.05
C PRO A 129 -1.26 25.01 7.38
N PHE A 130 -0.48 24.99 6.30
CA PHE A 130 0.02 26.18 5.62
C PHE A 130 -0.12 26.03 4.09
N ALA A 131 -0.75 27.00 3.43
CA ALA A 131 -0.81 27.10 1.97
C ALA A 131 0.48 27.76 1.44
N ASP A 132 1.62 27.15 1.71
CA ASP A 132 2.97 27.70 1.51
C ASP A 132 3.30 28.14 0.08
N ALA A 133 2.68 27.53 -0.93
CA ALA A 133 2.77 27.94 -2.34
C ALA A 133 1.89 29.16 -2.71
N ASP A 134 0.99 29.62 -1.83
CA ASP A 134 0.19 30.84 -2.04
C ASP A 134 1.10 32.08 -1.92
N THR A 135 1.14 32.89 -2.98
CA THR A 135 1.96 34.12 -3.03
C THR A 135 1.28 35.34 -2.39
N GLY A 136 0.05 35.18 -1.91
CA GLY A 136 -0.77 36.22 -1.33
C GLY A 136 -0.99 36.05 0.17
N ALA A 137 -2.18 36.45 0.63
CA ALA A 137 -2.49 36.57 2.05
C ALA A 137 -2.80 35.22 2.74
N ASN A 138 -2.81 34.10 2.02
CA ASN A 138 -3.21 32.80 2.58
C ASN A 138 -2.02 31.89 2.91
N LYS A 139 -0.78 32.32 2.69
CA LYS A 139 0.42 31.49 2.87
C LYS A 139 0.46 30.69 4.18
N ASN A 140 0.00 31.29 5.27
CA ASN A 140 0.00 30.70 6.62
C ASN A 140 -1.35 30.10 7.02
N LYS A 141 -2.29 29.91 6.09
CA LYS A 141 -3.61 29.33 6.35
C LYS A 141 -3.64 27.86 5.95
N PRO A 142 -4.41 27.01 6.67
CA PRO A 142 -4.61 25.63 6.27
C PRO A 142 -5.32 25.47 4.92
N ILE A 143 -4.98 24.39 4.20
CA ILE A 143 -5.60 24.08 2.91
C ILE A 143 -6.83 23.16 3.05
N ASP A 144 -7.76 23.31 2.11
CA ASP A 144 -8.93 22.44 2.00
C ASP A 144 -8.59 21.02 1.54
N GLY A 145 -7.40 20.76 0.99
CA GLY A 145 -6.89 19.42 0.66
C GLY A 145 -7.89 18.53 -0.11
N ALA A 146 -8.62 19.11 -1.06
CA ALA A 146 -9.57 18.37 -1.86
C ALA A 146 -8.87 17.36 -2.78
N SER A 147 -7.77 17.79 -3.41
CA SER A 147 -6.90 16.92 -4.21
C SER A 147 -5.85 16.26 -3.33
N ASP A 148 -5.14 17.06 -2.53
CA ASP A 148 -4.07 16.62 -1.65
C ASP A 148 -4.66 16.05 -0.34
N GLY A 149 -4.64 14.72 -0.22
CA GLY A 149 -5.37 13.98 0.82
C GLY A 149 -6.73 13.44 0.35
N ALA A 150 -7.77 14.29 0.29
CA ALA A 150 -9.16 13.81 0.23
C ALA A 150 -9.51 13.00 -1.04
N SER A 151 -8.86 13.28 -2.18
CA SER A 151 -9.12 12.58 -3.45
C SER A 151 -8.64 11.12 -3.44
N ALA A 152 -7.45 10.88 -2.88
CA ALA A 152 -6.87 9.54 -2.77
C ALA A 152 -7.66 8.70 -1.76
N VAL A 153 -8.02 9.30 -0.61
CA VAL A 153 -8.89 8.67 0.39
C VAL A 153 -10.24 8.30 -0.22
N ALA A 154 -10.87 9.21 -0.98
CA ALA A 154 -12.15 8.95 -1.62
C ALA A 154 -12.10 7.80 -2.63
N THR A 155 -11.02 7.72 -3.40
CA THR A 155 -10.76 6.62 -4.32
C THR A 155 -10.65 5.29 -3.56
N ALA A 156 -9.90 5.27 -2.46
CA ALA A 156 -9.79 4.09 -1.60
C ALA A 156 -11.14 3.69 -0.96
N LEU A 157 -11.95 4.66 -0.53
CA LEU A 157 -13.30 4.41 0.01
C LEU A 157 -14.23 3.80 -1.04
N GLU A 158 -14.18 4.27 -2.28
CA GLU A 158 -15.00 3.70 -3.36
C GLU A 158 -14.53 2.27 -3.72
N ILE A 159 -13.22 2.02 -3.74
CA ILE A 159 -12.69 0.65 -3.88
C ILE A 159 -13.19 -0.24 -2.74
N ALA A 160 -13.14 0.23 -1.49
CA ALA A 160 -13.65 -0.50 -0.33
C ALA A 160 -15.13 -0.83 -0.46
N ARG A 161 -15.94 0.14 -0.93
CA ARG A 161 -17.37 -0.07 -1.16
C ARG A 161 -17.60 -1.15 -2.22
N GLN A 162 -16.89 -1.11 -3.34
CA GLN A 162 -17.02 -2.10 -4.41
C GLN A 162 -16.64 -3.50 -3.94
N LEU A 163 -15.55 -3.64 -3.18
CA LEU A 163 -15.15 -4.90 -2.54
C LEU A 163 -16.24 -5.43 -1.60
N SER A 164 -16.91 -4.54 -0.85
CA SER A 164 -17.97 -4.93 0.10
C SER A 164 -19.28 -5.37 -0.55
N LEU A 165 -19.55 -4.91 -1.78
CA LEU A 165 -20.75 -5.25 -2.55
C LEU A 165 -20.54 -6.46 -3.46
N GLN A 166 -19.30 -6.88 -3.63
CA GLN A 166 -18.96 -8.01 -4.47
C GLN A 166 -19.55 -9.31 -3.86
N PRO A 167 -20.26 -10.13 -4.65
CA PRO A 167 -20.75 -11.41 -4.17
C PRO A 167 -19.57 -12.35 -3.86
N ASP A 168 -19.75 -13.23 -2.87
CA ASP A 168 -18.72 -14.19 -2.44
C ASP A 168 -18.21 -15.08 -3.59
N SER A 169 -19.05 -15.36 -4.58
CA SER A 169 -18.66 -16.12 -5.79
C SER A 169 -17.60 -15.44 -6.65
N LEU A 170 -17.45 -14.11 -6.51
CA LEU A 170 -16.42 -13.33 -7.19
C LEU A 170 -15.27 -12.96 -6.24
N ALA A 171 -15.38 -13.23 -4.94
CA ALA A 171 -14.37 -12.90 -3.95
C ALA A 171 -13.02 -13.50 -4.35
N THR A 172 -12.00 -12.66 -4.41
CA THR A 172 -10.63 -13.08 -4.68
C THR A 172 -10.04 -13.71 -3.42
N ASN A 173 -9.15 -14.69 -3.54
CA ASN A 173 -8.36 -15.21 -2.40
C ASN A 173 -7.18 -14.26 -2.07
N VAL A 174 -7.44 -12.95 -2.08
CA VAL A 174 -6.48 -11.87 -1.85
C VAL A 174 -7.11 -10.87 -0.89
N GLY A 175 -6.44 -10.63 0.23
CA GLY A 175 -6.84 -9.59 1.18
C GLY A 175 -6.45 -8.21 0.67
N VAL A 176 -7.21 -7.19 1.06
CA VAL A 176 -6.88 -5.80 0.75
C VAL A 176 -6.78 -5.02 2.05
N ASP A 177 -5.66 -4.34 2.25
CA ASP A 177 -5.42 -3.46 3.38
C ASP A 177 -5.47 -2.01 2.89
N ILE A 178 -6.49 -1.26 3.30
CA ILE A 178 -6.57 0.17 3.06
C ILE A 178 -5.99 0.86 4.29
N ILE A 179 -4.91 1.60 4.10
CA ILE A 179 -4.18 2.27 5.17
C ILE A 179 -4.18 3.77 4.88
N LEU A 180 -4.93 4.51 5.69
CA LEU A 180 -4.99 5.95 5.64
C LEU A 180 -3.98 6.50 6.65
N PHE A 181 -2.89 7.08 6.15
CA PHE A 181 -1.83 7.67 6.96
C PHE A 181 -2.21 9.08 7.41
N ASP A 182 -1.80 9.42 8.62
CA ASP A 182 -2.00 10.73 9.22
C ASP A 182 -0.66 11.44 9.40
N ALA A 183 -0.70 12.76 9.55
CA ALA A 183 0.45 13.63 9.71
C ALA A 183 1.51 13.53 8.59
N GLU A 184 1.11 13.23 7.36
CA GLU A 184 2.01 13.19 6.21
C GLU A 184 2.45 14.60 5.81
N ASP A 185 1.53 15.56 5.87
CA ASP A 185 1.70 16.88 5.24
C ASP A 185 2.04 17.99 6.25
N TRP A 186 2.74 17.61 7.33
CA TRP A 186 3.35 18.56 8.30
C TRP A 186 4.88 18.62 8.14
N GLY A 187 5.38 18.34 6.93
CA GLY A 187 6.79 18.47 6.59
C GLY A 187 7.24 19.93 6.40
N HIS A 188 8.53 20.16 6.63
CA HIS A 188 9.17 21.43 6.33
C HIS A 188 9.64 21.48 4.87
N ASP A 189 9.40 22.61 4.19
CA ASP A 189 9.96 22.88 2.87
C ASP A 189 10.77 24.18 2.89
N ASN A 190 12.09 24.07 2.68
CA ASN A 190 13.02 25.20 2.71
C ASN A 190 12.75 26.23 1.59
N ASP A 191 12.10 25.84 0.49
CA ASP A 191 11.85 26.73 -0.64
C ASP A 191 10.65 27.64 -0.39
N PHE A 192 9.69 27.19 0.43
CA PHE A 192 8.43 27.91 0.68
C PHE A 192 8.28 28.41 2.12
N GLN A 193 8.98 27.82 3.08
CA GLN A 193 8.89 28.16 4.50
C GLN A 193 10.22 28.76 4.97
N ALA A 194 10.23 30.09 5.14
CA ALA A 194 11.35 30.86 5.67
C ALA A 194 11.14 31.20 7.15
#